data_AF-A0A2E4DA81-F1
#
_entry.id   AF-A0A2E4DA81-F1
#
_cell.length_a   1.000
_cell.length_b   1.000
_cell.length_c   1.000
_cell.angle_alpha   90.00
_cell.angle_beta   90.00
_cell.angle_gamma   90.00
#
_symmetry.space_group_name_H-M   'P 1'
#
loop_
_entity.id
_entity.type
_entity.pdbx_description
1 polymer ?
#
loop_
_entity_poly.entity_id
_entity_poly.type
_entity_poly.pdbx_seq_one_letter_code
_entity_poly.pdbx_strand_id
1 'polypeptide(L)'
;MSFFKEITLFTLSLTAVYFYQWDLTDLLWSFWTSSFIVGYLTILHYAFFLPIQAIKFYNKDTPEINEFKKKMKIDGFLGLIGAIVLSSLPGLLFIIPFFTIHFGGFHSVHAMFLQQFAPIEGIIITPPSFVSWFPFFQKFPDVLRLFVMYWPVVLATAIYEFSKKSKPSLATKKQTGKAFMRPYANVIKIHILIFALGFAKFQGLTGFPVYAIAFTFFFFPFSKVFTSEKSSQTSR
;
A
#
# COMPACT_ATOMS: atom_id res chain seq x y z
N MET A 1 -3.41 3.85 15.32
CA MET A 1 -3.20 5.30 15.39
C MET A 1 -4.39 5.96 16.10
N SER A 2 -4.17 7.05 16.85
CA SER A 2 -5.28 7.81 17.46
C SER A 2 -6.09 8.53 16.38
N PHE A 3 -7.39 8.69 16.59
CA PHE A 3 -8.30 9.38 15.68
C PHE A 3 -7.80 10.80 15.33
N PHE A 4 -7.25 11.52 16.32
CA PHE A 4 -6.68 12.85 16.12
C PHE A 4 -5.59 12.88 15.03
N LYS A 5 -4.65 11.93 15.05
CA LYS A 5 -3.58 11.88 14.03
C LYS A 5 -4.13 11.61 12.64
N GLU A 6 -5.21 10.84 12.52
CA GLU A 6 -5.87 10.56 11.24
C GLU A 6 -6.54 11.82 10.69
N ILE A 7 -7.23 12.59 11.54
CA ILE A 7 -7.79 13.89 11.17
C ILE A 7 -6.70 14.88 10.77
N THR A 8 -5.59 14.93 11.52
CA THR A 8 -4.47 15.83 11.20
C THR A 8 -3.91 15.51 9.81
N LEU A 9 -3.60 14.25 9.53
CA LEU A 9 -3.08 13.84 8.22
C LEU A 9 -4.09 14.13 7.10
N PHE A 10 -5.37 13.81 7.34
CA PHE A 10 -6.45 14.12 6.39
C PHE A 10 -6.54 15.63 6.10
N THR A 11 -6.52 16.47 7.13
CA THR A 11 -6.64 17.92 7.00
C THR A 11 -5.41 18.51 6.31
N LEU A 12 -4.21 18.03 6.62
CA LEU A 12 -2.97 18.45 5.97
C LEU A 12 -2.97 18.07 4.49
N SER A 13 -3.38 16.85 4.14
CA SER A 13 -3.54 16.45 2.75
C SER A 13 -4.58 17.34 2.05
N LEU A 14 -5.72 17.60 2.71
CA LEU A 14 -6.79 18.41 2.13
C LEU A 14 -6.33 19.85 1.84
N THR A 15 -5.55 20.39 2.78
CA THR A 15 -4.95 21.72 2.72
C THR A 15 -3.91 21.80 1.61
N ALA A 16 -3.07 20.77 1.45
CA ALA A 16 -2.09 20.71 0.38
C ALA A 16 -2.76 20.77 -1.00
N VAL A 17 -3.78 19.93 -1.25
CA VAL A 17 -4.54 19.96 -2.51
C VAL A 17 -5.10 21.35 -2.80
N TYR A 18 -5.66 22.02 -1.78
CA TYR A 18 -6.17 23.39 -1.93
C TYR A 18 -5.07 24.38 -2.30
N PHE A 19 -3.94 24.37 -1.60
CA PHE A 19 -2.83 25.29 -1.86
C PHE A 19 -2.18 25.09 -3.23
N TYR A 20 -2.01 23.85 -3.66
CA TYR A 20 -1.44 23.55 -4.97
C TYR A 20 -2.44 23.68 -6.12
N GLN A 21 -3.70 24.07 -5.83
CA GLN A 21 -4.78 24.20 -6.81
C GLN A 21 -4.96 22.93 -7.67
N TRP A 22 -4.74 21.78 -7.05
CA TRP A 22 -4.83 20.49 -7.73
C TRP A 22 -6.24 20.24 -8.23
N ASP A 23 -6.33 19.76 -9.46
CA ASP A 23 -7.59 19.37 -10.07
C ASP A 23 -7.90 17.87 -9.82
N LEU A 24 -8.94 17.35 -10.48
CA LEU A 24 -9.29 15.94 -10.38
C LEU A 24 -8.23 15.01 -11.00
N THR A 25 -7.49 15.50 -11.99
CA THR A 25 -6.38 14.77 -12.60
C THR A 25 -5.28 14.57 -11.57
N ASP A 26 -4.85 15.65 -10.93
CA ASP A 26 -3.84 15.62 -9.88
C ASP A 26 -4.24 14.69 -8.73
N LEU A 27 -5.52 14.70 -8.35
CA LEU A 27 -6.00 13.82 -7.29
C LEU A 27 -5.86 12.33 -7.65
N LEU A 28 -6.32 11.95 -8.86
CA LEU A 28 -6.23 10.58 -9.35
C LEU A 28 -4.76 10.11 -9.41
N TRP A 29 -3.87 10.97 -9.88
CA TRP A 29 -2.45 10.67 -9.94
C TRP A 29 -1.79 10.64 -8.58
N SER A 30 -2.17 11.52 -7.65
CA SER A 30 -1.67 11.50 -6.28
C SER A 30 -2.04 10.20 -5.56
N PHE A 31 -3.24 9.67 -5.80
CA PHE A 31 -3.68 8.39 -5.24
C PHE A 31 -2.94 7.22 -5.85
N TRP A 32 -2.81 7.20 -7.18
CA TRP A 32 -2.04 6.17 -7.86
C TRP A 32 -0.57 6.16 -7.44
N THR A 33 0.02 7.35 -7.31
CA THR A 33 1.43 7.51 -6.89
C THR A 33 1.61 7.08 -5.44
N SER A 34 0.67 7.43 -4.56
CA SER A 34 0.66 7.00 -3.16
C SER A 34 0.51 5.49 -3.04
N SER A 35 -0.44 4.87 -3.76
CA SER A 35 -0.63 3.43 -3.72
C SER A 35 0.60 2.69 -4.24
N PHE A 36 1.20 3.21 -5.32
CA PHE A 36 2.41 2.66 -5.91
C PHE A 36 3.58 2.71 -4.91
N ILE A 37 3.92 3.89 -4.39
CA ILE A 37 5.08 4.08 -3.53
C ILE A 37 4.90 3.38 -2.20
N VAL A 38 3.76 3.60 -1.53
CA VAL A 38 3.50 2.99 -0.22
C VAL A 38 3.39 1.47 -0.35
N GLY A 39 2.75 0.96 -1.41
CA GLY A 39 2.68 -0.46 -1.69
C GLY A 39 4.05 -1.09 -1.95
N TYR A 40 4.91 -0.43 -2.73
CA TYR A 40 6.26 -0.91 -2.98
C TYR A 40 7.14 -0.87 -1.74
N LEU A 41 7.09 0.21 -0.96
CA LEU A 41 7.76 0.30 0.34
C LEU A 41 7.27 -0.79 1.31
N THR A 42 6.00 -1.16 1.23
CA THR A 42 5.42 -2.26 2.01
C THR A 42 6.00 -3.60 1.58
N ILE A 43 6.15 -3.86 0.27
CA ILE A 43 6.82 -5.07 -0.24
C ILE A 43 8.25 -5.15 0.28
N LEU A 44 9.01 -4.05 0.18
CA LEU A 44 10.38 -3.98 0.72
C LEU A 44 10.40 -4.19 2.23
N HIS A 45 9.48 -3.55 2.97
CA HIS A 45 9.36 -3.74 4.41
C HIS A 45 9.13 -5.21 4.75
N TYR A 46 8.17 -5.89 4.12
CA TYR A 46 7.96 -7.30 4.40
C TYR A 46 9.15 -8.16 3.98
N ALA A 47 9.74 -7.92 2.82
CA ALA A 47 10.93 -8.63 2.37
C ALA A 47 12.05 -8.55 3.42
N PHE A 48 12.43 -7.35 3.86
CA PHE A 48 13.55 -7.17 4.78
C PHE A 48 13.24 -7.48 6.25
N PHE A 49 12.01 -7.25 6.72
CA PHE A 49 11.66 -7.42 8.13
C PHE A 49 11.12 -8.82 8.47
N LEU A 50 10.68 -9.63 7.49
CA LEU A 50 10.29 -11.03 7.75
C LEU A 50 11.44 -11.88 8.31
N PRO A 51 12.68 -11.81 7.78
CA PRO A 51 13.83 -12.50 8.38
C PRO A 51 14.06 -12.08 9.83
N ILE A 52 14.00 -10.77 10.13
CA ILE A 52 14.17 -10.22 11.49
C ILE A 52 13.10 -10.78 12.45
N GLN A 53 11.86 -10.89 11.98
CA GLN A 53 10.77 -11.46 12.77
C GLN A 53 10.95 -12.97 12.98
N ALA A 54 11.47 -13.70 11.99
CA ALA A 54 11.81 -15.11 12.15
C ALA A 54 12.90 -15.30 13.22
N ILE A 55 13.89 -14.40 13.30
CA ILE A 55 14.92 -14.43 14.39
C ILE A 55 14.26 -14.22 15.75
N LYS A 56 13.42 -13.19 15.87
CA LYS A 56 12.71 -12.89 17.14
C LYS A 56 11.80 -14.04 17.56
N PHE A 57 11.17 -14.71 16.60
CA PHE A 57 10.36 -15.89 16.86
C PHE A 57 11.24 -17.06 17.33
N TYR A 58 12.32 -17.39 16.60
CA TYR A 58 13.25 -18.47 16.95
C TYR A 58 13.90 -18.30 18.34
N ASN A 59 14.12 -17.06 18.77
CA ASN A 59 14.65 -16.76 20.09
C ASN A 59 13.62 -16.90 21.22
N LYS A 60 12.35 -17.20 20.92
CA LYS A 60 11.37 -17.55 21.97
C LYS A 60 11.66 -18.94 22.51
N ASP A 61 11.69 -19.04 23.83
CA ASP A 61 11.80 -20.32 24.53
C ASP A 61 10.41 -20.95 24.65
N THR A 62 10.07 -21.79 23.67
CA THR A 62 8.81 -22.53 23.62
C THR A 62 9.08 -23.98 23.23
N PRO A 63 8.32 -24.96 23.75
CA PRO A 63 8.54 -26.38 23.46
C PRO A 63 8.58 -26.68 21.96
N GLU A 64 7.69 -26.06 21.18
CA GLU A 64 7.57 -26.27 19.73
C GLU A 64 8.82 -25.80 18.99
N ILE A 65 9.40 -24.67 19.40
CA ILE A 65 10.62 -24.12 18.79
C ILE A 65 11.83 -24.97 19.17
N ASN A 66 11.89 -25.46 20.41
CA ASN A 66 13.00 -26.30 20.87
C ASN A 66 13.00 -27.66 20.16
N GLU A 67 11.82 -28.24 19.90
CA GLU A 67 11.69 -29.44 19.07
C GLU A 67 12.13 -29.18 17.62
N PHE A 68 11.72 -28.05 17.03
CA PHE A 68 12.15 -27.65 15.70
C PHE A 68 13.68 -27.47 15.59
N LYS A 69 14.31 -26.79 16.56
CA LYS A 69 15.77 -26.62 16.66
C LYS A 69 16.49 -27.95 16.66
N LYS A 70 16.03 -28.89 17.49
CA LYS A 70 16.59 -30.24 17.61
C LYS A 70 16.46 -31.02 16.30
N LYS A 71 15.29 -30.98 15.66
CA LYS A 71 15.03 -31.69 14.40
C LYS A 71 15.88 -31.19 13.24
N MET A 72 16.04 -29.87 13.15
CA MET A 72 16.83 -29.22 12.10
C MET A 72 18.33 -29.20 12.39
N LYS A 73 18.77 -29.70 13.56
CA LYS A 73 20.17 -29.65 14.03
C LYS A 73 20.75 -28.23 13.98
N ILE A 74 19.93 -27.23 14.33
CA ILE A 74 20.35 -25.83 14.34
C ILE A 74 20.92 -25.54 15.72
N ASP A 75 22.24 -25.60 15.84
CA ASP A 75 22.99 -25.27 17.04
C ASP A 75 23.73 -23.93 16.92
N GLY A 76 23.69 -23.17 18.01
CA GLY A 76 24.36 -21.87 18.12
C GLY A 76 23.82 -20.76 17.21
N PHE A 77 24.45 -19.58 17.33
CA PHE A 77 24.06 -18.38 16.59
C PHE A 77 24.33 -18.48 15.07
N LEU A 78 25.41 -19.17 14.70
CA LEU A 78 25.80 -19.38 13.29
C LEU A 78 24.85 -20.33 12.55
N GLY A 79 24.41 -21.42 13.21
CA GLY A 79 23.40 -22.31 12.65
C GLY A 79 22.06 -21.59 12.43
N LEU A 80 21.67 -20.71 13.36
CA LEU A 80 20.47 -19.89 13.24
C LEU A 80 20.56 -18.94 12.04
N ILE A 81 21.65 -18.18 11.91
CA ILE A 81 21.86 -17.29 10.75
C ILE A 81 21.83 -18.11 9.46
N GLY A 82 22.53 -19.25 9.42
CA GLY A 82 22.51 -20.15 8.28
C GLY A 82 21.10 -20.58 7.89
N ALA A 83 20.30 -21.04 8.85
CA ALA A 83 18.92 -21.48 8.61
C ALA A 83 18.00 -20.34 8.15
N ILE A 84 18.12 -19.13 8.73
CA ILE A 84 17.33 -17.96 8.31
C ILE A 84 17.72 -17.54 6.90
N VAL A 85 19.02 -17.42 6.61
CA VAL A 85 19.50 -17.05 5.28
C VAL A 85 19.05 -18.10 4.27
N LEU A 86 19.26 -19.39 4.52
CA LEU A 86 18.90 -20.44 3.56
C LEU A 86 17.39 -20.55 3.33
N SER A 87 16.56 -20.35 4.36
CA SER A 87 15.10 -20.41 4.24
C SER A 87 14.48 -19.12 3.69
N SER A 88 15.08 -17.97 3.98
CA SER A 88 14.55 -16.66 3.59
C SER A 88 15.09 -16.19 2.24
N LEU A 89 16.30 -16.59 1.83
CA LEU A 89 16.94 -16.12 0.61
C LEU A 89 16.17 -16.56 -0.66
N PRO A 90 15.73 -17.82 -0.82
CA PRO A 90 14.87 -18.19 -1.94
C PRO A 90 13.55 -17.42 -1.92
N GLY A 91 12.99 -17.19 -0.73
CA GLY A 91 11.78 -16.39 -0.53
C GLY A 91 11.98 -14.93 -0.93
N LEU A 92 13.10 -14.31 -0.57
CA LEU A 92 13.47 -12.94 -0.92
C LEU A 92 13.72 -12.77 -2.41
N LEU A 93 14.50 -13.70 -2.99
CA LEU A 93 14.81 -13.75 -4.42
C LEU A 93 13.58 -14.05 -5.27
N PHE A 94 12.54 -14.64 -4.70
CA PHE A 94 11.24 -14.76 -5.36
C PHE A 94 10.37 -13.52 -5.12
N ILE A 95 10.15 -13.13 -3.86
CA ILE A 95 9.22 -12.06 -3.45
C ILE A 95 9.56 -10.76 -4.15
N ILE A 96 10.82 -10.29 -4.09
CA ILE A 96 11.15 -8.99 -4.66
C ILE A 96 10.93 -9.00 -6.17
N PRO A 97 11.56 -9.86 -6.98
CA PRO A 97 11.35 -9.85 -8.43
C PRO A 97 9.90 -10.14 -8.84
N PHE A 98 9.25 -11.14 -8.22
CA PHE A 98 7.86 -11.48 -8.53
C PHE A 98 6.93 -10.31 -8.26
N PHE A 99 6.98 -9.73 -7.06
CA PHE A 99 6.10 -8.61 -6.75
C PHE A 99 6.51 -7.35 -7.51
N THR A 100 7.78 -7.11 -7.81
CA THR A 100 8.16 -5.99 -8.69
C THR A 100 7.50 -6.11 -10.07
N ILE A 101 7.54 -7.29 -10.70
CA ILE A 101 6.90 -7.52 -12.00
C ILE A 101 5.37 -7.45 -11.87
N HIS A 102 4.79 -8.15 -10.90
CA HIS A 102 3.34 -8.25 -10.75
C HIS A 102 2.72 -6.91 -10.31
N PHE A 103 3.19 -6.34 -9.20
CA PHE A 103 2.70 -5.07 -8.66
C PHE A 103 3.04 -3.89 -9.58
N GLY A 104 4.26 -3.86 -10.12
CA GLY A 104 4.70 -2.82 -11.05
C GLY A 104 4.00 -2.89 -12.40
N GLY A 105 3.82 -4.10 -12.96
CA GLY A 105 3.05 -4.31 -14.18
C GLY A 105 1.58 -3.90 -14.00
N PHE A 106 0.98 -4.28 -12.88
CA PHE A 106 -0.39 -3.87 -12.54
C PHE A 106 -0.52 -2.34 -12.46
N HIS A 107 0.36 -1.66 -11.73
CA HIS A 107 0.33 -0.21 -11.62
C HIS A 107 0.60 0.49 -12.96
N SER A 108 1.46 -0.08 -13.81
CA SER A 108 1.70 0.42 -15.17
C SER A 108 0.42 0.41 -16.00
N VAL A 109 -0.33 -0.71 -15.99
CA VAL A 109 -1.63 -0.81 -16.68
C VAL A 109 -2.62 0.24 -16.15
N HIS A 110 -2.65 0.44 -14.83
CA HIS A 110 -3.47 1.49 -14.23
C HIS A 110 -3.08 2.90 -14.66
N ALA A 111 -1.78 3.18 -14.74
CA ALA A 111 -1.27 4.47 -15.17
C ALA A 111 -1.68 4.75 -16.63
N MET A 112 -1.71 3.72 -17.50
CA MET A 112 -2.21 3.86 -18.86
C MET A 112 -3.68 4.26 -18.90
N PHE A 113 -4.53 3.62 -18.09
CA PHE A 113 -5.94 4.02 -17.96
C PHE A 113 -6.05 5.46 -17.47
N LEU A 114 -5.31 5.83 -16.42
CA LEU A 114 -5.31 7.21 -15.92
C LEU A 114 -4.87 8.21 -16.99
N GLN A 115 -3.85 7.89 -17.79
CA GLN A 115 -3.41 8.75 -18.88
C GLN A 115 -4.50 8.97 -19.94
N GLN A 116 -5.42 8.02 -20.14
CA GLN A 116 -6.55 8.16 -21.07
C GLN A 116 -7.66 9.10 -20.56
N PHE A 117 -7.96 9.08 -19.26
CA PHE A 117 -9.07 9.86 -18.67
C PHE A 117 -8.61 11.17 -18.02
N ALA A 118 -7.35 11.22 -17.60
CA ALA A 118 -6.76 12.27 -16.80
C ALA A 118 -5.28 12.43 -17.18
N PRO A 119 -4.97 12.86 -18.41
CA PRO A 119 -3.58 12.97 -18.85
C PRO A 119 -2.82 14.03 -18.05
N ILE A 120 -1.59 13.72 -17.64
CA ILE A 120 -0.62 14.74 -17.21
C ILE A 120 0.21 15.17 -18.42
N GLU A 121 0.28 16.48 -18.63
CA GLU A 121 1.10 17.06 -19.69
C GLU A 121 2.59 16.75 -19.49
N GLY A 122 3.25 16.30 -20.56
CA GLY A 122 4.66 15.98 -20.54
C GLY A 122 5.03 14.67 -19.82
N ILE A 123 4.05 13.83 -19.48
CA ILE A 123 4.27 12.43 -19.07
C ILE A 123 3.71 11.52 -20.15
N ILE A 124 4.57 10.69 -20.75
CA ILE A 124 4.17 9.73 -21.79
C ILE A 124 4.25 8.33 -21.21
N ILE A 125 3.08 7.73 -20.99
CA ILE A 125 2.95 6.34 -20.56
C ILE A 125 2.77 5.46 -21.78
N THR A 126 3.82 4.74 -22.14
CA THR A 126 3.80 3.77 -23.24
C THR A 126 3.23 2.43 -22.76
N PRO A 127 2.44 1.72 -23.60
CA PRO A 127 1.99 0.37 -23.30
C PRO A 127 3.17 -0.56 -23.00
N PRO A 128 3.06 -1.46 -22.01
CA PRO A 128 4.05 -2.51 -21.81
C PRO A 128 4.02 -3.47 -23.01
N SER A 129 5.17 -3.71 -23.63
CA SER A 129 5.36 -4.84 -24.54
C SER A 129 5.80 -6.06 -23.73
N PHE A 130 5.62 -7.28 -24.25
CA PHE A 130 6.05 -8.50 -23.56
C PHE A 130 7.56 -8.51 -23.20
N VAL A 131 8.39 -7.80 -23.97
CA VAL A 131 9.83 -7.63 -23.72
C VAL A 131 10.12 -6.46 -22.78
N SER A 132 9.19 -5.51 -22.65
CA SER A 132 9.25 -4.36 -21.73
C SER A 132 8.25 -4.52 -20.60
N TRP A 133 8.34 -5.60 -19.82
CA TRP A 133 7.82 -5.69 -18.44
C TRP A 133 8.84 -5.21 -17.38
N PHE A 134 10.05 -4.86 -17.82
CA PHE A 134 11.04 -4.04 -17.09
C PHE A 134 10.99 -2.50 -17.35
N PRO A 135 9.90 -1.86 -17.86
CA PRO A 135 9.91 -0.44 -18.21
C PRO A 135 9.84 0.42 -16.95
N PHE A 136 9.55 -0.19 -15.79
CA PHE A 136 9.57 0.47 -14.49
C PHE A 136 10.91 1.18 -14.22
N PHE A 137 12.03 0.53 -14.52
CA PHE A 137 13.35 1.14 -14.35
C PHE A 137 13.67 2.15 -15.46
N GLN A 138 13.16 1.92 -16.67
CA GLN A 138 13.38 2.84 -17.81
C GLN A 138 12.63 4.16 -17.65
N LYS A 139 11.50 4.15 -16.93
CA LYS A 139 10.63 5.31 -16.68
C LYS A 139 10.71 5.80 -15.23
N PHE A 140 11.75 5.38 -14.50
CA PHE A 140 12.00 5.84 -13.13
C PHE A 140 12.00 7.37 -12.98
N PRO A 141 12.53 8.18 -13.95
CA PRO A 141 12.41 9.63 -13.88
C PRO A 141 10.98 10.15 -13.85
N ASP A 142 10.06 9.54 -14.60
CA ASP A 142 8.65 9.96 -14.63
C ASP A 142 7.96 9.63 -13.29
N VAL A 143 8.27 8.48 -12.70
CA VAL A 143 7.79 8.10 -11.36
C VAL A 143 8.33 9.06 -10.30
N LEU A 144 9.61 9.42 -10.38
CA LEU A 144 10.19 10.43 -9.48
C LEU A 144 9.53 11.80 -9.66
N ARG A 145 9.24 12.19 -10.90
CA ARG A 145 8.52 13.44 -11.18
C ARG A 145 7.12 13.44 -10.55
N LEU A 146 6.37 12.35 -10.72
CA LEU A 146 5.07 12.17 -10.06
C LEU A 146 5.19 12.23 -8.53
N PHE A 147 6.22 11.59 -7.96
CA PHE A 147 6.48 11.68 -6.54
C PHE A 147 6.72 13.12 -6.10
N VAL A 148 7.58 13.87 -6.79
CA VAL A 148 7.87 15.28 -6.47
C VAL A 148 6.62 16.15 -6.61
N MET A 149 5.76 15.90 -7.60
CA MET A 149 4.51 16.65 -7.75
C MET A 149 3.53 16.36 -6.62
N TYR A 150 3.43 15.10 -6.19
CA TYR A 150 2.38 14.64 -5.25
C TYR A 150 2.89 14.28 -3.85
N TRP A 151 4.11 14.68 -3.51
CA TRP A 151 4.81 14.26 -2.28
C TRP A 151 4.04 14.51 -0.98
N PRO A 152 3.26 15.59 -0.77
CA PRO A 152 2.60 15.82 0.51
C PRO A 152 1.55 14.74 0.80
N VAL A 153 0.79 14.32 -0.22
CA VAL A 153 -0.22 13.27 -0.11
C VAL A 153 0.45 11.90 0.00
N VAL A 154 1.51 11.65 -0.77
CA VAL A 154 2.28 10.40 -0.67
C VAL A 154 2.86 10.23 0.73
N LEU A 155 3.46 11.28 1.28
CA LEU A 155 4.05 11.25 2.63
C LEU A 155 2.99 11.07 3.70
N ALA A 156 1.87 11.80 3.63
CA ALA A 156 0.77 11.65 4.57
C ALA A 156 0.21 10.22 4.56
N THR A 157 0.06 9.63 3.35
CA THR A 157 -0.38 8.24 3.17
C THR A 157 0.63 7.25 3.74
N ALA A 158 1.93 7.45 3.47
CA ALA A 158 2.99 6.61 4.00
C ALA A 158 3.00 6.65 5.55
N ILE A 159 2.96 7.83 6.14
CA ILE A 159 2.91 8.00 7.61
C ILE A 159 1.67 7.31 8.17
N TYR A 160 0.50 7.51 7.55
CA TYR A 160 -0.74 6.87 7.98
C TYR A 160 -0.61 5.34 7.99
N GLU A 161 -0.18 4.74 6.88
CA GLU A 161 -0.09 3.28 6.75
C GLU A 161 0.99 2.68 7.66
N PHE A 162 2.19 3.27 7.73
CA PHE A 162 3.26 2.75 8.58
C PHE A 162 3.05 3.02 10.07
N SER A 163 2.26 4.04 10.45
CA SER A 163 1.87 4.26 11.86
C SER A 163 0.82 3.26 12.35
N LYS A 164 0.10 2.61 11.43
CA LYS A 164 -0.87 1.59 11.76
C LYS A 164 -0.09 0.38 12.23
N LYS A 165 0.01 0.21 13.55
CA LYS A 165 0.65 -0.96 14.17
C LYS A 165 0.01 -2.24 13.62
N SER A 166 0.56 -2.78 12.55
CA SER A 166 0.24 -4.11 12.05
C SER A 166 0.91 -5.09 13.00
N LYS A 167 0.17 -5.56 14.01
CA LYS A 167 0.59 -6.79 14.68
C LYS A 167 0.58 -7.88 13.60
N PRO A 168 1.73 -8.50 13.29
CA PRO A 168 1.73 -9.68 12.42
C PRO A 168 1.00 -10.76 13.21
N SER A 169 -0.28 -10.92 12.90
CA SER A 169 -1.09 -12.04 13.37
C SER A 169 -0.60 -13.24 12.59
N LEU A 170 0.06 -14.19 13.26
CA LEU A 170 0.22 -15.54 12.71
C LEU A 170 -1.18 -16.03 12.34
N ALA A 171 -1.44 -16.10 11.03
CA ALA A 171 -2.77 -16.35 10.52
C ALA A 171 -3.18 -17.79 10.87
N THR A 172 -4.26 -17.95 11.63
CA THR A 172 -4.91 -19.26 11.76
C THR A 172 -5.52 -19.67 10.42
N LYS A 173 -5.71 -20.98 10.19
CA LYS A 173 -6.18 -21.58 8.91
C LYS A 173 -7.53 -21.01 8.39
N LYS A 174 -8.36 -20.42 9.26
CA LYS A 174 -9.62 -19.74 8.92
C LYS A 174 -9.42 -18.25 8.54
N GLN A 175 -8.31 -17.67 8.98
CA GLN A 175 -7.91 -16.28 8.75
C GLN A 175 -7.15 -16.12 7.42
N THR A 176 -6.50 -17.18 6.93
CA THR A 176 -5.77 -17.18 5.64
C THR A 176 -6.68 -16.86 4.46
N GLY A 177 -7.85 -17.50 4.33
CA GLY A 177 -8.78 -17.23 3.22
C GLY A 177 -9.28 -15.78 3.17
N LYS A 178 -9.66 -15.21 4.33
CA LYS A 178 -10.03 -13.79 4.43
C LYS A 178 -8.84 -12.84 4.25
N ALA A 179 -7.63 -13.26 4.64
CA ALA A 179 -6.42 -12.48 4.42
C ALA A 179 -6.05 -12.40 2.93
N PHE A 180 -6.23 -13.48 2.17
CA PHE A 180 -5.98 -13.51 0.73
C PHE A 180 -6.96 -12.63 -0.05
N MET A 181 -8.23 -12.54 0.34
CA MET A 181 -9.23 -11.73 -0.39
C MET A 181 -9.16 -10.22 -0.10
N ARG A 182 -8.55 -9.81 1.02
CA ARG A 182 -8.47 -8.39 1.42
C ARG A 182 -7.79 -7.50 0.39
N PRO A 183 -6.62 -7.87 -0.18
CA PRO A 183 -6.01 -7.12 -1.27
C PRO A 183 -6.95 -6.93 -2.47
N TYR A 184 -7.63 -7.98 -2.91
CA TYR A 184 -8.54 -7.92 -4.07
C TYR A 184 -9.72 -6.99 -3.83
N ALA A 185 -10.34 -7.04 -2.65
CA ALA A 185 -11.44 -6.14 -2.30
C ALA A 185 -11.00 -4.67 -2.32
N ASN A 186 -9.79 -4.38 -1.82
CA ASN A 186 -9.23 -3.03 -1.86
C ASN A 186 -8.95 -2.56 -3.30
N VAL A 187 -8.43 -3.45 -4.14
CA VAL A 187 -8.19 -3.18 -5.57
C VAL A 187 -9.51 -2.83 -6.26
N ILE A 188 -10.56 -3.65 -6.09
CA ILE A 188 -11.90 -3.39 -6.66
C ILE A 188 -12.43 -2.05 -6.17
N LYS A 189 -12.31 -1.74 -4.87
CA LYS A 189 -12.72 -0.45 -4.31
C LYS A 189 -12.05 0.72 -5.03
N ILE A 190 -10.74 0.64 -5.28
CA ILE A 190 -9.98 1.69 -5.98
C ILE A 190 -10.39 1.77 -7.47
N HIS A 191 -10.71 0.66 -8.12
CA HIS A 191 -11.21 0.69 -9.52
C HIS A 191 -12.54 1.42 -9.59
N ILE A 192 -13.48 1.07 -8.71
CA ILE A 192 -14.79 1.72 -8.64
C ILE A 192 -14.62 3.22 -8.39
N LEU A 193 -13.69 3.62 -7.51
CA LEU A 193 -13.36 5.04 -7.31
C LEU A 193 -12.87 5.71 -8.59
N ILE A 194 -11.86 5.14 -9.25
CA ILE A 194 -11.26 5.72 -10.45
C ILE A 194 -12.33 5.86 -11.55
N PHE A 195 -13.16 4.83 -11.75
CA PHE A 195 -14.27 4.90 -12.72
C PHE A 195 -15.33 5.93 -12.33
N ALA A 196 -15.72 6.00 -11.05
CA ALA A 196 -16.69 7.00 -10.59
C ALA A 196 -16.16 8.42 -10.78
N LEU A 197 -14.90 8.67 -10.45
CA LEU A 197 -14.25 9.96 -10.66
C LEU A 197 -14.06 10.29 -12.14
N GLY A 198 -13.64 9.32 -12.95
CA GLY A 198 -13.55 9.47 -14.40
C GLY A 198 -14.89 9.82 -15.03
N PHE A 199 -15.97 9.18 -14.59
CA PHE A 199 -17.33 9.50 -15.01
C PHE A 199 -17.78 10.89 -14.55
N ALA A 200 -17.49 11.27 -13.29
CA ALA A 200 -17.77 12.61 -12.80
C ALA A 200 -17.06 13.68 -13.66
N LYS A 201 -15.77 13.47 -13.98
CA LYS A 201 -15.01 14.33 -14.88
C LYS A 201 -15.66 14.43 -16.27
N PHE A 202 -16.06 13.30 -16.83
CA PHE A 202 -16.72 13.22 -18.14
C PHE A 202 -18.04 14.01 -18.18
N GLN A 203 -18.79 14.03 -17.07
CA GLN A 203 -20.01 14.82 -16.92
C GLN A 203 -19.75 16.31 -16.65
N GLY A 204 -18.48 16.75 -16.67
CA GLY A 204 -18.11 18.13 -16.35
C GLY A 204 -18.21 18.48 -14.86
N LEU A 205 -18.44 17.49 -13.98
CA LEU A 205 -18.41 17.66 -12.54
C LEU A 205 -16.96 17.83 -12.10
N THR A 206 -16.51 19.08 -12.13
CA THR A 206 -15.16 19.49 -11.76
C THR A 206 -15.19 20.41 -10.53
N GLY A 207 -14.02 20.62 -9.93
CA GLY A 207 -13.86 21.54 -8.81
C GLY A 207 -13.89 20.91 -7.42
N PHE A 208 -13.66 21.77 -6.42
CA PHE A 208 -13.40 21.41 -5.04
C PHE A 208 -14.50 20.54 -4.37
N PRO A 209 -15.80 20.73 -4.59
CA PRO A 209 -16.82 19.91 -3.90
C PRO A 209 -16.77 18.43 -4.29
N VAL A 210 -16.58 18.13 -5.57
CA VAL A 210 -16.43 16.75 -6.08
C VAL A 210 -15.18 16.11 -5.45
N TYR A 211 -14.10 16.88 -5.35
CA TYR A 211 -12.88 16.51 -4.65
C TYR A 211 -13.13 16.16 -3.18
N ALA A 212 -13.76 17.05 -2.42
CA ALA A 212 -13.94 16.89 -0.99
C ALA A 212 -14.81 15.67 -0.68
N ILE A 213 -15.83 15.42 -1.50
CA ILE A 213 -16.70 14.23 -1.39
C ILE A 213 -15.89 12.97 -1.66
N ALA A 214 -15.15 12.90 -2.77
CA ALA A 214 -14.34 11.72 -3.09
C ALA A 214 -13.26 11.45 -2.04
N PHE A 215 -12.56 12.48 -1.59
CA PHE A 215 -11.56 12.37 -0.54
C PHE A 215 -12.18 11.89 0.78
N THR A 216 -13.35 12.43 1.14
CA THR A 216 -14.07 12.04 2.36
C THR A 216 -14.57 10.60 2.27
N PHE A 217 -15.29 10.21 1.21
CA PHE A 217 -15.84 8.84 1.08
C PHE A 217 -14.78 7.75 1.18
N PHE A 218 -13.56 8.03 0.71
CA PHE A 218 -12.52 7.02 0.60
C PHE A 218 -11.54 7.01 1.76
N PHE A 219 -11.26 8.17 2.36
CA PHE A 219 -10.22 8.32 3.39
C PHE A 219 -10.76 8.71 4.76
N PHE A 220 -11.98 9.23 4.86
CA PHE A 220 -12.54 9.54 6.17
C PHE A 220 -12.74 8.25 6.97
N PRO A 221 -12.30 8.19 8.23
CA PRO A 221 -12.35 6.98 9.05
C PRO A 221 -13.76 6.69 9.58
N PHE A 222 -14.76 6.60 8.70
CA PHE A 222 -16.18 6.37 9.03
C PHE A 222 -16.38 5.21 10.01
N SER A 223 -15.62 4.13 9.84
CA SER A 223 -15.71 2.96 10.71
C SER A 223 -15.47 3.31 12.18
N LYS A 224 -14.62 4.26 12.52
CA LYS A 224 -14.36 4.64 13.92
C LYS A 224 -15.43 5.57 14.49
N VAL A 225 -15.99 6.43 13.65
CA VAL A 225 -17.08 7.33 14.03
C VAL A 225 -18.34 6.53 14.38
N PHE A 226 -18.69 5.54 13.56
CA PHE A 226 -19.88 4.71 13.82
C PHE A 226 -19.67 3.58 14.84
N THR A 227 -18.41 3.21 15.14
CA THR A 227 -18.13 2.18 16.15
C THR A 227 -18.04 2.76 17.58
N SER A 228 -17.68 4.04 17.74
CA SER A 228 -17.67 4.68 19.06
C SER A 228 -19.07 4.80 19.68
N GLU A 229 -20.11 4.94 18.85
CA GLU A 229 -21.52 4.95 19.27
C GLU A 229 -22.00 3.60 19.82
N LYS A 230 -21.54 2.48 19.27
CA LYS A 230 -21.98 1.16 19.77
C LYS A 230 -21.41 0.82 21.14
N SER A 231 -20.20 1.27 21.47
CA SER A 231 -19.60 0.99 22.77
C SER A 231 -20.24 1.76 23.93
N SER A 232 -20.91 2.89 23.67
CA SER A 232 -21.60 3.69 24.69
C SER A 232 -23.05 3.25 24.94
N GLN A 233 -23.65 2.48 24.03
CA GLN A 233 -24.99 1.92 24.19
C GLN A 233 -25.02 0.56 24.89
N THR A 234 -23.96 -0.24 24.81
CA THR A 234 -23.86 -1.53 25.52
C THR A 234 -23.37 -1.43 26.98
N SER A 235 -23.06 -0.23 27.47
CA SER A 235 -22.62 0.03 28.85
C SER A 235 -23.65 0.77 29.71
N ARG A 236 -24.93 0.79 29.29
CA ARG A 236 -26.08 1.25 30.08
C ARG A 236 -27.02 0.11 30.39
#